data_AF-A0A8H3ENI7-F1
#
_entry.id   AF-A0A8H3ENI7-F1
#
_cell.length_a   1.000
_cell.length_b   1.000
_cell.length_c   1.000
_cell.angle_alpha   90.00
_cell.angle_beta   90.00
_cell.angle_gamma   90.00
#
_symmetry.space_group_name_H-M   'P 1'
#
loop_
_entity.id
_entity.type
_entity.pdbx_description
1 polymer ?
#
loop_
_entity_poly.entity_id
_entity_poly.type
_entity_poly.pdbx_seq_one_letter_code
_entity_poly.pdbx_strand_id
1 'polypeptide(L)'
;MDNAFNRERLAVKHHAAQSADLWRKLCIYIVIPALVLGSLNAKNLWDEHWEHWEHMPPLEDRVEYPYMNIRTKAYPWGDGDKVSPL
;
A
#
# COMPACT_ATOMS: atom_id res chain seq x y z
N MET A 1 15.60 45.79 10.24
CA MET A 1 14.45 46.57 10.74
C MET A 1 13.68 45.68 11.69
N ASP A 2 13.64 46.00 12.98
CA ASP A 2 12.87 45.22 13.96
C ASP A 2 11.39 45.65 13.91
N ASN A 3 10.54 44.81 13.34
CA ASN A 3 9.09 45.04 13.22
C ASN A 3 8.33 43.74 13.47
N ALA A 4 7.02 43.84 13.71
CA ALA A 4 6.19 42.70 14.06
C ALA A 4 6.24 41.58 12.99
N PHE A 5 6.20 41.95 11.71
CA PHE A 5 6.27 41.01 10.59
C PHE A 5 7.57 40.20 10.58
N ASN A 6 8.71 40.86 10.78
CA ASN A 6 10.01 40.20 10.82
C ASN A 6 10.15 39.27 12.03
N ARG A 7 9.59 39.65 13.20
CA ARG A 7 9.57 38.79 14.40
C ARG A 7 8.71 37.55 14.21
N GLU A 8 7.53 37.68 13.62
CA GLU A 8 6.64 36.56 13.32
C GLU A 8 7.31 35.58 12.33
N ARG A 9 7.93 36.09 11.27
CA ARG A 9 8.68 35.26 10.31
C ARG A 9 9.81 34.47 10.97
N LEU A 10 10.54 35.08 11.90
CA LEU A 10 11.59 34.39 12.66
C LEU A 10 11.01 33.31 13.57
N ALA A 11 9.89 33.59 14.25
CA ALA A 11 9.19 32.61 15.07
C ALA A 11 8.71 31.41 14.24
N VAL A 12 8.11 31.66 13.07
CA VAL A 12 7.68 30.60 12.13
C VAL A 12 8.87 29.77 11.66
N LYS A 13 10.00 30.40 11.30
CA LYS A 13 11.21 29.67 10.90
C LYS A 13 11.73 28.77 12.01
N HIS A 14 11.76 29.27 13.24
CA HIS A 14 12.21 28.48 14.40
C HIS A 14 11.27 27.30 14.67
N HIS A 15 9.96 27.54 14.69
CA HIS A 15 8.96 26.49 14.90
C HIS A 15 9.02 25.41 13.80
N ALA A 16 9.17 25.83 12.53
CA ALA A 16 9.28 24.92 11.40
C ALA A 16 10.54 24.04 11.50
N ALA A 17 11.68 24.61 11.91
CA ALA A 17 12.91 23.84 12.10
C ALA A 17 12.77 22.77 13.18
N GLN A 18 12.15 23.12 14.32
CA GLN A 18 11.90 22.16 15.41
C GLN A 18 10.91 21.07 14.99
N SER A 19 9.84 21.46 14.29
CA SER A 19 8.84 20.52 13.79
C SER A 19 9.43 19.55 12.77
N ALA A 20 10.25 20.05 11.84
CA ALA A 20 10.93 19.23 10.84
C ALA A 20 11.90 18.21 11.48
N ASP A 21 12.65 18.62 12.50
CA ASP A 21 13.54 17.70 13.23
C ASP A 21 12.77 16.61 13.96
N LEU A 22 11.65 16.96 14.60
CA LEU A 22 10.76 15.98 15.24
C LEU A 22 10.23 14.95 14.24
N TRP A 23 9.66 15.40 13.11
CA TRP A 23 9.11 14.50 12.10
C TRP A 23 10.19 13.61 11.48
N ARG A 24 11.39 14.13 11.22
CA ARG A 24 12.53 13.34 10.76
C ARG A 24 12.84 12.19 11.73
N LYS A 25 12.87 12.48 13.04
CA LYS A 25 13.12 11.46 14.08
C LYS A 25 11.99 10.42 14.10
N LEU A 26 10.73 10.83 14.04
CA LEU A 26 9.60 9.90 14.02
C LEU A 26 9.64 8.98 12.78
N CYS A 27 9.93 9.51 11.61
CA CYS A 27 10.08 8.70 10.39
C CYS A 27 11.18 7.64 10.56
N ILE A 28 12.33 8.01 11.11
CA ILE A 28 13.47 7.09 11.24
C ILE A 28 13.23 6.08 12.37
N TYR A 29 12.77 6.53 13.54
CA TYR A 29 12.74 5.69 14.74
C TYR A 29 11.42 4.96 14.97
N ILE A 30 10.34 5.35 14.29
CA ILE A 30 9.03 4.70 14.44
C ILE A 30 8.60 4.08 13.12
N VAL A 31 8.56 4.85 12.04
CA VAL A 31 7.98 4.38 10.77
C VAL A 31 8.82 3.24 10.18
N ILE A 32 10.16 3.36 10.16
CA ILE A 32 11.02 2.28 9.64
C ILE A 32 10.82 0.97 10.43
N PRO A 33 10.94 0.93 11.79
CA PRO A 33 10.66 -0.29 12.54
C PRO A 33 9.24 -0.85 12.34
N ALA A 34 8.22 0.01 12.29
CA ALA A 34 6.85 -0.43 12.06
C ALA A 34 6.68 -1.09 10.70
N LEU A 35 7.29 -0.52 9.65
CA LEU A 35 7.29 -1.12 8.31
C LEU A 35 8.02 -2.46 8.29
N VAL A 36 9.18 -2.57 8.95
CA VAL A 36 9.91 -3.85 9.03
C VAL A 36 9.04 -4.93 9.67
N LEU A 37 8.42 -4.64 10.82
CA LEU A 37 7.54 -5.60 11.50
C LEU A 37 6.33 -5.96 10.65
N GLY A 38 5.69 -4.97 10.01
CA GLY A 38 4.57 -5.20 9.10
C GLY A 38 4.96 -6.05 7.89
N SER A 39 6.13 -5.81 7.30
CA SER A 39 6.64 -6.59 6.17
C SER A 39 6.95 -8.03 6.56
N LEU A 40 7.51 -8.27 7.75
CA LEU A 40 7.76 -9.64 8.23
C LEU A 40 6.44 -10.40 8.42
N ASN A 41 5.43 -9.77 9.02
CA ASN A 41 4.11 -10.38 9.15
C ASN A 41 3.48 -10.68 7.78
N ALA A 42 3.51 -9.72 6.86
CA ALA A 42 2.98 -9.89 5.52
C ALA A 42 3.72 -10.99 4.73
N LYS A 43 5.04 -11.13 4.93
CA LYS A 43 5.84 -12.19 4.30
C LYS A 43 5.43 -13.58 4.80
N ASN A 44 5.19 -13.74 6.10
CA ASN A 44 4.72 -15.02 6.64
C ASN A 44 3.34 -15.39 6.05
N LEU A 45 2.40 -14.44 6.03
CA LEU A 45 1.08 -14.64 5.44
C LEU A 45 1.15 -14.93 3.93
N TRP A 46 2.10 -14.32 3.23
CA TRP A 46 2.36 -14.57 1.81
C TRP A 46 2.80 -16.02 1.58
N ASP A 47 3.73 -16.52 2.38
CA ASP A 47 4.22 -17.89 2.27
C ASP A 47 3.11 -18.90 2.59
N GLU A 48 2.36 -18.68 3.66
CA GLU A 48 1.19 -19.50 4.02
C GLU A 48 0.12 -19.50 2.91
N HIS A 49 -0.11 -18.34 2.28
CA HIS A 49 -1.06 -18.24 1.17
C HIS A 49 -0.62 -19.08 -0.03
N TRP A 50 0.67 -19.05 -0.37
CA TRP A 50 1.19 -19.80 -1.50
C TRP A 50 1.23 -21.31 -1.22
N GLU A 51 1.58 -21.70 0.01
CA GLU A 51 1.49 -23.10 0.44
C GLU A 51 0.04 -23.60 0.33
N HIS A 52 -0.94 -22.83 0.80
CA HIS A 52 -2.35 -23.20 0.61
C HIS A 52 -2.73 -23.26 -0.88
N TRP A 53 -2.21 -22.35 -1.70
CA TRP A 53 -2.48 -22.33 -3.13
C TRP A 53 -1.98 -23.60 -3.85
N GLU A 54 -0.80 -24.09 -3.49
CA GLU A 54 -0.20 -25.31 -4.05
C GLU A 54 -1.01 -26.57 -3.74
N HIS A 55 -1.76 -26.58 -2.63
CA HIS A 55 -2.62 -27.71 -2.25
C HIS A 55 -4.05 -27.61 -2.80
N MET A 56 -4.44 -26.49 -3.42
CA MET A 56 -5.76 -26.35 -4.01
C MET A 56 -5.87 -27.07 -5.37
N PRO A 57 -7.06 -27.57 -5.74
CA PRO A 57 -7.28 -28.11 -7.07
C PRO A 57 -7.02 -27.05 -8.16
N PRO A 58 -6.66 -27.48 -9.38
CA PRO A 58 -6.55 -26.60 -10.54
C PRO A 58 -7.81 -25.73 -10.70
N LEU A 59 -7.65 -24.52 -11.24
CA LEU A 59 -8.74 -23.53 -11.33
C LEU A 59 -9.93 -24.06 -12.14
N GLU A 60 -9.64 -24.81 -13.20
CA GLU A 60 -10.60 -25.48 -14.07
C GLU A 60 -11.48 -26.52 -13.35
N ASP A 61 -10.99 -27.08 -12.24
CA ASP A 61 -11.70 -28.09 -11.44
C ASP A 61 -12.52 -27.47 -10.30
N ARG A 62 -12.43 -26.15 -10.09
CA ARG A 62 -13.15 -25.45 -9.01
C ARG A 62 -14.59 -25.17 -9.42
N VAL A 63 -15.51 -25.32 -8.47
CA VAL A 63 -16.94 -25.07 -8.69
C VAL A 63 -17.16 -23.60 -9.02
N GLU A 64 -17.64 -23.35 -10.23
CA GLU A 64 -18.07 -22.03 -10.69
C GLU A 64 -19.59 -21.89 -10.51
N TYR A 65 -20.01 -20.81 -9.85
CA TYR A 65 -21.43 -20.54 -9.66
C TYR A 65 -21.95 -19.58 -10.74
N PRO A 66 -23.26 -19.60 -11.08
CA PRO A 66 -23.83 -18.76 -12.14
C PRO A 66 -23.70 -17.25 -11.92
N TYR A 67 -23.43 -16.82 -10.68
CA TYR A 67 -23.22 -15.43 -10.32
C TYR A 67 -21.75 -15.00 -10.34
N MET A 68 -20.82 -15.94 -10.53
CA MET A 68 -19.40 -15.68 -10.69
C MET A 68 -19.08 -15.44 -12.17
N ASN A 69 -18.02 -14.67 -12.44
CA ASN A 69 -17.46 -14.46 -13.78
C ASN A 69 -18.49 -14.07 -14.87
N ILE A 70 -19.58 -13.39 -14.51
CA ILE A 70 -20.60 -12.96 -15.47
C ILE A 70 -19.97 -12.03 -16.52
N ARG A 71 -20.25 -12.33 -17.80
CA ARG A 71 -19.89 -11.50 -18.95
C ARG A 71 -21.11 -11.33 -19.87
N THR A 72 -21.67 -10.13 -19.92
CA THR A 72 -22.77 -9.80 -20.85
C THR A 72 -22.26 -9.32 -22.21
N LYS A 73 -21.03 -8.80 -22.25
CA LYS A 73 -20.30 -8.39 -23.44
C LYS A 73 -18.82 -8.67 -23.23
N ALA A 74 -18.14 -9.12 -24.28
CA ALA A 74 -16.70 -9.31 -24.29
C ALA A 74 -15.96 -7.99 -24.02
N TYR A 75 -14.82 -8.07 -23.33
CA TYR A 75 -13.92 -6.93 -23.16
C TYR A 75 -13.34 -6.49 -24.52
N PRO A 76 -13.02 -5.19 -24.71
CA PRO A 76 -12.51 -4.68 -25.98
C PRO A 76 -11.00 -4.89 -26.18
N TRP A 77 -10.37 -5.77 -25.41
CA TRP A 77 -8.94 -6.08 -25.47
C TRP A 77 -8.70 -7.58 -25.33
N GLY A 78 -7.50 -8.02 -25.72
CA GLY A 78 -7.08 -9.42 -25.64
C GLY A 78 -8.04 -10.34 -26.39
N ASP A 79 -8.41 -11.44 -25.74
CA ASP A 79 -9.40 -12.43 -26.20
C ASP A 79 -10.84 -12.09 -25.78
N GLY A 80 -11.03 -11.00 -25.05
CA GLY A 80 -12.33 -10.54 -24.56
C GLY A 80 -12.81 -11.16 -23.24
N ASP A 81 -12.03 -12.06 -22.61
CA ASP A 81 -12.40 -12.75 -21.37
C ASP A 81 -11.72 -12.17 -20.13
N LYS A 82 -10.41 -11.91 -20.25
CA LYS A 82 -9.55 -11.46 -19.14
C LYS A 82 -9.76 -9.99 -18.81
N VAL A 83 -9.85 -9.71 -17.51
CA VAL A 83 -10.07 -8.34 -16.97
C VAL A 83 -8.96 -7.36 -17.33
N SER A 84 -7.75 -7.86 -17.60
CA SER A 84 -6.59 -7.09 -18.02
C SER A 84 -5.87 -7.84 -19.14
N PRO A 85 -5.26 -7.13 -20.11
CA PRO A 85 -4.47 -7.73 -21.20
C PRO A 85 -3.06 -8.19 -20.77
N LEU A 86 -2.71 -8.08 -19.49
CA LEU A 86 -1.46 -8.55 -18.88
C LEU A 86 -1.68 -9.88 -18.16
#